data_AF-A0A6B0V0Y3-F1
#
_entry.id   AF-A0A6B0V0Y3-F1
#
_cell.length_a   1.000
_cell.length_b   1.000
_cell.length_c   1.000
_cell.angle_alpha   90.00
_cell.angle_beta   90.00
_cell.angle_gamma   90.00
#
_symmetry.space_group_name_H-M   'P 1'
#
loop_
_entity.id
_entity.type
_entity.pdbx_description
1 polymer ?
#
loop_
_entity_poly.entity_id
_entity_poly.type
_entity_poly.pdbx_seq_one_letter_code
_entity_poly.pdbx_strand_id
1 'polypeptide(L)'
;MSKPQETMIVLFFLGILCFCHSHAAFPQTKEGDNPDAKQVVVLLNRTYMFQSLQKISKVQCAYQIFYNVNVPRYGWKHKYDKVSLSTDGRSYLNYPRYVRKIVDSTIYLSSNPDFDMSPTKLTILYSDLKSCMVTNGPNMRDFPNDCKLWLTDSSFGSPSHDCLNGFIRQCKFPPSNSTYNIAGCVDLDKHY
;
A
#
# COMPACT_ATOMS: atom_id res chain seq x y z
N MET A 1 -35.61 56.70 36.64
CA MET A 1 -34.81 57.61 35.79
C MET A 1 -34.00 56.77 34.81
N SER A 2 -33.88 57.25 33.57
CA SER A 2 -32.85 56.95 32.57
C SER A 2 -32.43 55.50 32.24
N LYS A 3 -32.91 55.00 31.09
CA LYS A 3 -32.01 54.49 30.01
C LYS A 3 -31.07 55.65 29.63
N PRO A 4 -29.78 55.44 29.28
CA PRO A 4 -29.35 54.67 28.09
C PRO A 4 -28.23 53.64 28.45
N GLN A 5 -27.65 52.81 27.58
CA GLN A 5 -27.29 52.96 26.16
C GLN A 5 -27.45 51.66 25.37
N GLU A 6 -28.21 51.70 24.28
CA GLU A 6 -28.30 50.63 23.27
C GLU A 6 -27.23 50.85 22.19
N THR A 7 -25.95 50.63 22.50
CA THR A 7 -24.88 50.85 21.50
C THR A 7 -23.64 49.97 21.64
N MET A 8 -23.75 48.74 22.18
CA MET A 8 -22.58 47.85 22.28
C MET A 8 -22.82 46.35 22.02
N ILE A 9 -23.76 46.00 21.12
CA ILE A 9 -23.99 44.60 20.71
C ILE A 9 -23.83 44.39 19.18
N VAL A 10 -24.13 45.40 18.35
CA VAL A 10 -24.15 45.23 16.87
C VAL A 10 -22.76 45.07 16.24
N LEU A 11 -21.71 45.65 16.83
CA LEU A 11 -20.35 45.58 16.26
C LEU A 11 -19.63 44.24 16.49
N PHE A 12 -20.05 43.42 17.47
CA PHE A 12 -19.41 42.13 17.74
C PHE A 12 -19.87 41.00 16.79
N PHE A 13 -21.04 41.15 16.16
CA PHE A 13 -21.60 40.12 15.26
C PHE A 13 -21.18 40.26 13.79
N LEU A 14 -20.63 41.41 13.38
CA LEU A 14 -20.11 41.62 12.01
C LEU A 14 -18.67 41.12 11.81
N GLY A 15 -17.90 40.89 12.88
CA GLY A 15 -16.51 40.39 12.79
C GLY A 15 -16.36 38.87 12.61
N ILE A 16 -17.41 38.09 12.87
CA ILE A 16 -17.33 36.62 12.97
C ILE A 16 -17.79 35.91 11.66
N LEU A 17 -18.50 36.62 10.77
CA LEU A 17 -19.04 36.06 9.53
C LEU A 17 -18.04 35.93 8.35
N CYS A 18 -16.83 36.49 8.46
CA CYS A 18 -15.83 36.50 7.37
C CYS A 18 -14.74 35.43 7.44
N PHE A 19 -14.76 34.51 8.42
CA PHE A 19 -13.76 33.41 8.53
C PHE A 19 -14.29 32.01 8.20
N CYS A 20 -15.57 31.88 7.80
CA CYS A 20 -16.14 30.61 7.33
C CYS A 20 -15.89 30.33 5.83
N HIS A 21 -14.74 30.76 5.31
CA HIS A 21 -14.13 30.15 4.13
C HIS A 21 -13.00 29.20 4.55
N SER A 22 -13.36 28.26 5.44
CA SER A 22 -12.76 26.95 5.46
C SER A 22 -12.88 26.37 4.06
N HIS A 23 -11.85 26.60 3.25
CA HIS A 23 -11.55 25.75 2.12
C HIS A 23 -11.32 24.38 2.73
N ALA A 24 -12.38 23.57 2.76
CA ALA A 24 -12.26 22.14 2.70
C ALA A 24 -11.61 21.85 1.34
N ALA A 25 -10.29 22.06 1.29
CA ALA A 25 -9.44 21.55 0.26
C ALA A 25 -9.56 20.03 0.39
N PHE A 26 -10.54 19.48 -0.33
CA PHE A 26 -10.55 18.06 -0.68
C PHE A 26 -9.12 17.75 -1.08
N PRO A 27 -8.42 16.86 -0.36
CA PRO A 27 -7.03 16.56 -0.68
C PRO A 27 -7.04 16.07 -2.11
N GLN A 28 -6.50 16.89 -3.02
CA GLN A 28 -6.45 16.56 -4.44
C GLN A 28 -5.63 15.27 -4.54
N THR A 29 -6.33 14.16 -4.78
CA THR A 29 -5.73 12.85 -4.95
C THR A 29 -4.75 12.98 -6.10
N LYS A 30 -3.45 12.87 -5.82
CA LYS A 30 -2.46 12.95 -6.90
C LYS A 30 -2.63 11.74 -7.81
N GLU A 31 -2.26 11.90 -9.06
CA GLU A 31 -2.26 10.80 -10.00
C GLU A 31 -1.52 9.58 -9.42
N GLY A 32 -2.11 8.41 -9.56
CA GLY A 32 -1.62 7.16 -8.99
C GLY A 32 -1.95 6.93 -7.51
N ASP A 33 -2.47 7.90 -6.74
CA ASP A 33 -2.89 7.68 -5.34
C ASP A 33 -4.22 6.90 -5.26
N ASN A 34 -4.30 5.92 -4.35
CA ASN A 34 -5.46 5.01 -4.19
C ASN A 34 -5.98 4.41 -5.52
N PRO A 35 -5.12 3.77 -6.33
CA PRO A 35 -5.48 3.28 -7.65
C PRO A 35 -6.49 2.12 -7.58
N ASP A 36 -7.20 1.86 -8.68
CA ASP A 36 -8.01 0.63 -8.84
C ASP A 36 -7.10 -0.60 -8.76
N ALA A 37 -7.16 -1.30 -7.63
CA ALA A 37 -6.27 -2.42 -7.38
C ALA A 37 -6.54 -3.60 -8.35
N LYS A 38 -7.70 -3.67 -9.03
CA LYS A 38 -7.93 -4.70 -10.07
C LYS A 38 -7.00 -4.50 -11.27
N GLN A 39 -6.73 -3.25 -11.65
CA GLN A 39 -5.81 -2.93 -12.73
C GLN A 39 -4.36 -3.16 -12.28
N VAL A 40 -4.02 -2.70 -11.08
CA VAL A 40 -2.66 -2.84 -10.54
C VAL A 40 -2.22 -4.30 -10.45
N VAL A 41 -3.04 -5.22 -9.92
CA VAL A 41 -2.64 -6.64 -9.77
C VAL A 41 -2.50 -7.38 -11.10
N VAL A 42 -3.12 -6.89 -12.17
CA VAL A 42 -2.99 -7.44 -13.53
C VAL A 42 -1.72 -6.92 -14.20
N LEU A 43 -1.49 -5.60 -14.16
CA LEU A 43 -0.35 -4.94 -14.82
C LEU A 43 0.97 -5.17 -14.08
N LEU A 44 0.94 -5.22 -12.74
CA LEU A 44 2.09 -5.37 -11.85
C LEU A 44 2.00 -6.68 -11.05
N ASN A 45 1.75 -7.78 -11.77
CA ASN A 45 1.50 -9.08 -11.16
C ASN A 45 2.69 -9.64 -10.36
N ARG A 46 3.94 -9.30 -10.67
CA ARG A 46 5.14 -9.66 -9.89
C ARG A 46 6.00 -8.42 -9.68
N THR A 47 6.34 -8.12 -8.42
CA THR A 47 7.13 -6.94 -8.03
C THR A 47 8.03 -7.23 -6.84
N TYR A 48 9.16 -6.53 -6.75
CA TYR A 48 10.26 -6.77 -5.81
C TYR A 48 10.37 -5.63 -4.79
N MET A 49 10.59 -5.95 -3.52
CA MET A 49 10.64 -4.98 -2.44
C MET A 49 11.90 -4.13 -2.59
N PHE A 50 11.74 -2.85 -2.88
CA PHE A 50 12.85 -1.89 -2.98
C PHE A 50 13.10 -1.19 -1.64
N GLN A 51 12.02 -0.76 -0.98
CA GLN A 51 12.06 -0.13 0.34
C GLN A 51 10.90 -0.61 1.22
N SER A 52 11.12 -0.57 2.54
CA SER A 52 10.11 -0.80 3.56
C SER A 52 10.27 0.27 4.64
N LEU A 53 9.15 0.73 5.19
CA LEU A 53 9.08 1.70 6.28
C LEU A 53 9.84 1.23 7.53
N GLN A 54 9.86 -0.09 7.77
CA GLN A 54 10.68 -0.71 8.81
C GLN A 54 11.75 -1.62 8.19
N LYS A 55 12.98 -1.59 8.73
CA LYS A 55 14.07 -2.46 8.29
C LYS A 55 13.84 -3.90 8.78
N ILE A 56 13.77 -4.83 7.84
CA ILE A 56 13.53 -6.26 8.09
C ILE A 56 14.91 -6.95 8.08
N SER A 57 15.55 -7.02 9.24
CA SER A 57 16.98 -7.40 9.38
C SER A 57 17.36 -8.79 8.87
N LYS A 58 16.39 -9.72 8.75
CA LYS A 58 16.61 -11.10 8.29
C LYS A 58 16.22 -11.34 6.83
N VAL A 59 15.92 -10.31 6.05
CA VAL A 59 15.53 -10.43 4.63
C VAL A 59 16.59 -9.81 3.73
N GLN A 60 17.09 -10.59 2.78
CA GLN A 60 18.01 -10.12 1.72
C GLN A 60 17.23 -9.42 0.61
N CYS A 61 16.21 -10.11 0.11
CA CYS A 61 15.32 -9.67 -0.95
C CYS A 61 13.92 -10.24 -0.70
N ALA A 62 12.89 -9.58 -1.22
CA ALA A 62 11.55 -10.14 -1.26
C ALA A 62 10.87 -9.76 -2.56
N TYR A 63 9.92 -10.59 -2.98
CA TYR A 63 8.97 -10.24 -4.01
C TYR A 63 7.56 -10.58 -3.55
N GLN A 64 6.60 -9.92 -4.18
CA GLN A 64 5.19 -10.29 -4.10
C GLN A 64 4.69 -10.68 -5.49
N ILE A 65 3.70 -11.56 -5.53
CA ILE A 65 3.07 -12.01 -6.76
C ILE A 65 1.55 -12.14 -6.62
N PHE A 66 0.86 -11.89 -7.74
CA PHE A 66 -0.56 -12.18 -7.96
C PHE A 66 -0.67 -13.20 -9.09
N TYR A 67 -1.32 -14.34 -8.86
CA TYR A 67 -1.39 -15.44 -9.82
C TYR A 67 -2.71 -16.22 -9.71
N ASN A 68 -3.03 -16.98 -10.76
CA ASN A 68 -4.18 -17.89 -10.76
C ASN A 68 -3.70 -19.34 -10.61
N VAL A 69 -4.39 -20.13 -9.79
CA VAL A 69 -4.14 -21.56 -9.63
C VAL A 69 -5.45 -22.33 -9.60
N ASN A 70 -5.47 -23.54 -10.14
CA ASN A 70 -6.60 -24.44 -10.03
C ASN A 70 -6.52 -25.20 -8.69
N VAL A 71 -7.42 -24.89 -7.76
CA VAL A 71 -7.44 -25.53 -6.43
C VAL A 71 -8.38 -26.75 -6.48
N PRO A 72 -7.90 -27.96 -6.13
CA PRO A 72 -8.74 -29.15 -6.08
C PRO A 72 -10.04 -28.91 -5.28
N ARG A 73 -11.19 -29.30 -5.85
CA ARG A 73 -12.56 -29.08 -5.33
C ARG A 73 -13.07 -27.63 -5.31
N TYR A 74 -12.24 -26.61 -5.48
CA TYR A 74 -12.65 -25.20 -5.43
C TYR A 74 -12.45 -24.44 -6.76
N GLY A 75 -11.85 -25.08 -7.76
CA GLY A 75 -11.64 -24.53 -9.11
C GLY A 75 -10.55 -23.45 -9.15
N TRP A 76 -10.54 -22.67 -10.23
CA TRP A 76 -9.62 -21.54 -10.40
C TRP A 76 -9.81 -20.49 -9.30
N LYS A 77 -8.74 -20.21 -8.55
CA LYS A 77 -8.66 -19.15 -7.54
C LYS A 77 -7.51 -18.20 -7.87
N HIS A 78 -7.75 -16.91 -7.62
CA HIS A 78 -6.71 -15.90 -7.61
C HIS A 78 -6.01 -15.88 -6.24
N LYS A 79 -4.68 -15.80 -6.24
CA LYS A 79 -3.84 -15.82 -5.04
C LYS A 79 -2.84 -14.68 -5.04
N TYR A 80 -2.54 -14.21 -3.84
CA TYR A 80 -1.43 -13.34 -3.52
C TYR A 80 -0.39 -14.14 -2.72
N ASP A 81 0.89 -13.95 -2.99
CA ASP A 81 1.94 -14.41 -2.09
C ASP A 81 3.05 -13.36 -1.96
N LYS A 82 3.75 -13.39 -0.83
CA LYS A 82 4.93 -12.59 -0.54
C LYS A 82 6.05 -13.52 -0.13
N VAL A 83 7.01 -13.74 -1.03
CA VAL A 83 8.18 -14.59 -0.79
C VAL A 83 9.34 -13.71 -0.36
N SER A 84 9.99 -14.05 0.76
CA SER A 84 11.15 -13.34 1.29
C SER A 84 12.32 -14.30 1.44
N LEU A 85 13.43 -14.04 0.75
CA LEU A 85 14.69 -14.78 0.88
C LEU A 85 15.46 -14.22 2.08
N SER A 86 15.96 -15.08 2.96
CA SER A 86 16.76 -14.64 4.10
C SER A 86 18.20 -14.29 3.74
N THR A 87 18.87 -13.58 4.64
CA THR A 87 20.27 -13.15 4.50
C THR A 87 21.30 -14.28 4.49
N ASP A 88 20.87 -15.54 4.66
CA ASP A 88 21.69 -16.74 4.43
C ASP A 88 21.73 -17.16 2.94
N GLY A 89 20.91 -16.53 2.08
CA GLY A 89 20.76 -16.86 0.67
C GLY A 89 20.14 -18.24 0.39
N ARG A 90 19.61 -18.93 1.40
CA ARG A 90 19.19 -20.34 1.32
C ARG A 90 17.75 -20.57 1.77
N SER A 91 17.36 -19.94 2.87
CA SER A 91 16.02 -20.12 3.44
C SER A 91 15.06 -19.07 2.85
N TYR A 92 13.79 -19.43 2.70
CA TYR A 92 12.75 -18.50 2.27
C TYR A 92 11.48 -18.67 3.11
N LEU A 93 10.73 -17.59 3.24
CA LEU A 93 9.45 -17.55 3.92
C LEU A 93 8.39 -17.01 2.97
N ASN A 94 7.28 -17.74 2.84
CA ASN A 94 6.11 -17.33 2.09
C ASN A 94 4.82 -17.80 2.77
N TYR A 95 3.73 -17.08 2.52
CA TYR A 95 2.44 -17.31 3.19
C TYR A 95 1.30 -16.99 2.20
N PRO A 96 1.11 -17.84 1.18
CA PRO A 96 0.14 -17.57 0.12
C PRO A 96 -1.28 -17.43 0.68
N ARG A 97 -1.99 -16.43 0.18
CA ARG A 97 -3.38 -16.10 0.52
C ARG A 97 -4.25 -16.14 -0.73
N TYR A 98 -5.51 -16.50 -0.58
CA TYR A 98 -6.53 -16.35 -1.62
C TYR A 98 -7.05 -14.91 -1.65
N VAL A 99 -7.10 -14.33 -2.84
CA VAL A 99 -7.79 -13.04 -3.06
C VAL A 99 -9.29 -13.31 -3.04
N ARG A 100 -9.99 -12.68 -2.10
CA ARG A 100 -11.45 -12.83 -1.90
C ARG A 100 -12.25 -11.84 -2.71
N LYS A 101 -11.86 -10.59 -2.62
CA LYS A 101 -12.45 -9.47 -3.34
C LYS A 101 -11.45 -8.33 -3.40
N ILE A 102 -11.61 -7.49 -4.42
CA ILE A 102 -10.91 -6.23 -4.56
C ILE A 102 -11.97 -5.14 -4.58
N VAL A 103 -11.85 -4.20 -3.65
CA VAL A 103 -12.75 -3.05 -3.49
C VAL A 103 -11.85 -1.81 -3.50
N ASP A 104 -12.02 -0.98 -4.53
CA ASP A 104 -11.19 0.19 -4.81
C ASP A 104 -9.69 -0.18 -4.79
N SER A 105 -8.92 0.44 -3.91
CA SER A 105 -7.49 0.18 -3.71
C SER A 105 -7.16 -0.98 -2.75
N THR A 106 -8.16 -1.66 -2.18
CA THR A 106 -7.99 -2.65 -1.12
C THR A 106 -8.32 -4.08 -1.57
N ILE A 107 -7.38 -4.97 -1.31
CA ILE A 107 -7.42 -6.40 -1.60
C ILE A 107 -7.68 -7.15 -0.28
N TYR A 108 -8.75 -7.93 -0.26
CA TYR A 108 -9.12 -8.76 0.89
C TYR A 108 -8.57 -10.17 0.71
N LEU A 109 -7.77 -10.62 1.68
CA LEU A 109 -6.95 -11.83 1.63
C LEU A 109 -7.36 -12.82 2.72
N SER A 110 -7.47 -14.10 2.38
CA SER A 110 -7.83 -15.18 3.30
C SER A 110 -6.88 -16.37 3.15
N SER A 111 -6.70 -17.16 4.22
CA SER A 111 -6.00 -18.46 4.14
C SER A 111 -6.83 -19.58 3.48
N ASN A 112 -8.16 -19.39 3.32
CA ASN A 112 -9.23 -20.39 3.12
C ASN A 112 -8.88 -21.82 2.63
N PRO A 113 -9.38 -22.30 1.47
CA PRO A 113 -9.74 -21.57 0.22
C PRO A 113 -11.20 -21.16 0.00
N ASP A 114 -12.13 -21.42 0.93
CA ASP A 114 -13.59 -21.32 0.71
C ASP A 114 -14.24 -20.12 1.45
N PHE A 115 -13.94 -19.99 2.75
CA PHE A 115 -14.54 -19.00 3.65
C PHE A 115 -13.71 -17.72 3.88
N ASP A 116 -14.39 -16.62 4.20
CA ASP A 116 -13.77 -15.32 4.53
C ASP A 116 -13.76 -15.05 6.04
N MET A 117 -13.20 -15.99 6.81
CA MET A 117 -13.03 -15.83 8.26
C MET A 117 -11.95 -14.79 8.56
N SER A 118 -12.36 -13.55 8.84
CA SER A 118 -11.49 -12.41 9.14
C SER A 118 -10.46 -12.08 8.04
N PRO A 119 -10.88 -11.53 6.88
CA PRO A 119 -9.97 -11.16 5.81
C PRO A 119 -8.88 -10.21 6.30
N THR A 120 -7.64 -10.57 5.99
CA THR A 120 -6.49 -9.69 6.11
C THR A 120 -6.51 -8.69 4.95
N LYS A 121 -6.16 -7.42 5.18
CA LYS A 121 -6.23 -6.37 4.14
C LYS A 121 -4.84 -6.03 3.62
N LEU A 122 -4.67 -6.05 2.30
CA LEU A 122 -3.54 -5.43 1.59
C LEU A 122 -4.11 -4.22 0.83
N THR A 123 -3.62 -3.01 1.12
CA THR A 123 -4.08 -1.80 0.43
C THR A 123 -2.96 -1.25 -0.43
N ILE A 124 -3.26 -0.94 -1.69
CA ILE A 124 -2.34 -0.27 -2.62
C ILE A 124 -2.54 1.23 -2.43
N LEU A 125 -1.56 1.90 -1.83
CA LEU A 125 -1.64 3.33 -1.54
C LEU A 125 -1.28 4.20 -2.76
N TYR A 126 -0.38 3.70 -3.60
CA TYR A 126 0.04 4.37 -4.83
C TYR A 126 0.46 3.35 -5.90
N SER A 127 0.27 3.65 -7.18
CA SER A 127 0.91 2.94 -8.30
C SER A 127 0.97 3.84 -9.53
N ASP A 128 2.03 3.69 -10.34
CA ASP A 128 2.13 4.27 -11.68
C ASP A 128 1.55 3.35 -12.79
N LEU A 129 0.94 2.22 -12.39
CA LEU A 129 0.41 1.16 -13.25
C LEU A 129 1.42 0.49 -14.20
N LYS A 130 2.72 0.78 -14.07
CA LYS A 130 3.75 0.37 -15.05
C LYS A 130 5.04 -0.16 -14.46
N SER A 131 5.57 0.48 -13.40
CA SER A 131 6.88 0.18 -12.86
C SER A 131 6.90 -0.01 -11.33
N CYS A 132 5.85 0.41 -10.61
CA CYS A 132 5.83 0.30 -9.16
C CYS A 132 4.44 0.30 -8.50
N MET A 133 4.42 -0.18 -7.26
CA MET A 133 3.31 0.08 -6.34
C MET A 133 3.80 0.28 -4.91
N VAL A 134 3.07 1.09 -4.14
CA VAL A 134 3.23 1.23 -2.70
C VAL A 134 2.10 0.49 -2.01
N THR A 135 2.41 -0.41 -1.10
CA THR A 135 1.41 -1.19 -0.35
C THR A 135 1.51 -0.94 1.13
N ASN A 136 0.39 -1.01 1.85
CA ASN A 136 0.36 -1.22 3.30
C ASN A 136 -0.23 -2.60 3.63
N GLY A 137 0.40 -3.30 4.57
CA GLY A 137 0.03 -4.66 4.99
C GLY A 137 0.73 -5.76 4.17
N PRO A 138 0.21 -7.01 4.22
CA PRO A 138 -1.10 -7.38 4.76
C PRO A 138 -1.18 -7.45 6.30
N ASN A 139 -0.05 -7.61 7.00
CA ASN A 139 -0.04 -7.98 8.44
C ASN A 139 -0.29 -6.79 9.40
N MET A 140 -1.24 -5.92 9.09
CA MET A 140 -1.50 -4.65 9.81
C MET A 140 -1.83 -4.81 11.31
N ARG A 141 -2.29 -5.99 11.76
CA ARG A 141 -2.55 -6.24 13.18
C ARG A 141 -1.26 -6.25 14.00
N ASP A 142 -0.23 -6.92 13.48
CA ASP A 142 1.04 -7.13 14.18
C ASP A 142 2.07 -6.06 13.77
N PHE A 143 1.89 -5.49 12.58
CA PHE A 143 2.74 -4.45 11.98
C PHE A 143 1.84 -3.31 11.44
N PRO A 144 1.33 -2.40 12.29
CA PRO A 144 0.40 -1.34 11.86
C PRO A 144 1.01 -0.36 10.84
N ASN A 145 2.34 -0.32 10.74
CA ASN A 145 3.11 0.55 9.83
C ASN A 145 3.84 -0.27 8.74
N ASP A 146 3.21 -1.33 8.20
CA ASP A 146 3.81 -2.27 7.23
C ASP A 146 3.83 -1.75 5.78
N CYS A 147 4.29 -0.50 5.61
CA CYS A 147 4.29 0.23 4.33
C CYS A 147 5.55 -0.06 3.50
N LYS A 148 5.42 -0.35 2.20
CA LYS A 148 6.52 -0.82 1.33
C LYS A 148 6.39 -0.28 -0.09
N LEU A 149 7.53 0.01 -0.73
CA LEU A 149 7.65 0.28 -2.16
C LEU A 149 8.12 -1.00 -2.87
N TRP A 150 7.36 -1.40 -3.88
CA TRP A 150 7.64 -2.52 -4.76
C TRP A 150 7.85 -2.03 -6.19
N LEU A 151 8.83 -2.60 -6.88
CA LEU A 151 9.22 -2.24 -8.25
C LEU A 151 9.14 -3.46 -9.18
N THR A 152 8.98 -3.26 -10.49
CA THR A 152 9.26 -4.31 -11.47
C THR A 152 10.77 -4.59 -11.53
N ASP A 153 11.15 -5.74 -12.07
CA ASP A 153 12.57 -6.08 -12.28
C ASP A 153 13.29 -4.99 -13.10
N SER A 154 12.69 -4.62 -14.23
CA SER A 154 13.16 -3.58 -15.15
C SER A 154 13.31 -2.18 -14.55
N SER A 155 12.62 -1.85 -13.45
CA SER A 155 12.71 -0.55 -12.78
C SER A 155 13.52 -0.59 -11.48
N PHE A 156 13.94 -1.78 -11.01
CA PHE A 156 14.59 -1.91 -9.71
C PHE A 156 15.93 -1.18 -9.61
N GLY A 157 16.73 -1.22 -10.68
CA GLY A 157 18.03 -0.54 -10.76
C GLY A 157 17.94 0.98 -10.92
N SER A 158 16.79 1.52 -11.33
CA SER A 158 16.56 2.96 -11.50
C SER A 158 15.09 3.29 -11.25
N PRO A 159 14.66 3.41 -9.98
CA PRO A 159 13.28 3.71 -9.63
C PRO A 159 12.88 5.11 -10.12
N SER A 160 11.65 5.26 -10.63
CA SER A 160 11.18 6.58 -11.05
C SER A 160 11.01 7.53 -9.86
N HIS A 161 11.17 8.83 -10.10
CA HIS A 161 10.92 9.86 -9.09
C HIS A 161 9.49 9.80 -8.56
N ASP A 162 8.50 9.47 -9.39
CA ASP A 162 7.11 9.39 -8.99
C ASP A 162 6.84 8.22 -8.05
N CYS A 163 7.50 7.07 -8.26
CA CYS A 163 7.46 5.93 -7.35
C CYS A 163 8.05 6.25 -5.97
N LEU A 164 9.20 6.93 -5.93
CA LEU A 164 9.84 7.37 -4.69
C LEU A 164 8.99 8.43 -3.97
N ASN A 165 8.48 9.42 -4.70
CA ASN A 165 7.59 10.46 -4.17
C ASN A 165 6.24 9.91 -3.71
N GLY A 166 5.72 8.88 -4.38
CA GLY A 166 4.55 8.11 -3.98
C GLY A 166 4.78 7.41 -2.64
N PHE A 167 5.90 6.69 -2.49
CA PHE A 167 6.26 6.02 -1.24
C PHE A 167 6.39 7.00 -0.07
N ILE A 168 7.14 8.09 -0.23
CA ILE A 168 7.35 9.10 0.81
C ILE A 168 6.01 9.75 1.22
N ARG A 169 5.18 10.13 0.23
CA ARG A 169 3.85 10.73 0.46
C ARG A 169 2.91 9.79 1.21
N GLN A 170 2.83 8.53 0.77
CA GLN A 170 1.85 7.58 1.28
C GLN A 170 2.24 6.95 2.62
N CYS A 171 3.53 6.62 2.81
CA CYS A 171 4.02 6.05 4.06
C CYS A 171 4.28 7.10 5.16
N LYS A 172 4.13 8.40 4.85
CA LYS A 172 4.18 9.55 5.80
C LYS A 172 5.41 9.57 6.72
N PHE A 173 6.56 9.17 6.20
CA PHE A 173 7.80 9.02 6.96
C PHE A 173 8.99 9.45 6.09
N PRO A 174 10.05 10.07 6.65
CA PRO A 174 11.30 10.26 5.92
C PRO A 174 11.82 8.90 5.44
N PRO A 175 12.23 8.74 4.18
CA PRO A 175 12.57 7.43 3.64
C PRO A 175 13.68 6.79 4.47
N SER A 176 13.50 5.52 4.83
CA SER A 176 14.58 4.70 5.37
C SER A 176 15.70 4.65 4.33
N ASN A 177 16.92 5.06 4.70
CA ASN A 177 18.11 4.96 3.86
C ASN A 177 18.50 3.50 3.53
N SER A 178 17.77 2.50 4.02
CA SER A 178 17.94 1.08 3.66
C SER A 178 17.04 0.71 2.48
N THR A 179 17.66 0.57 1.30
CA THR A 179 17.09 -0.18 0.18
C THR A 179 17.40 -1.67 0.34
N TYR A 180 16.65 -2.52 -0.37
CA TYR A 180 16.92 -3.96 -0.46
C TYR A 180 17.54 -4.31 -1.81
N ASN A 181 18.13 -5.50 -1.91
CA ASN A 181 18.62 -6.04 -3.18
C ASN A 181 17.50 -6.88 -3.86
N ILE A 182 17.58 -7.03 -5.17
CA ILE A 182 16.74 -7.96 -5.96
C ILE A 182 17.43 -9.30 -6.23
N ALA A 183 18.77 -9.34 -6.12
CA ALA A 183 19.58 -10.52 -6.41
C ALA A 183 19.19 -11.73 -5.55
N GLY A 184 18.96 -12.87 -6.22
CA GLY A 184 18.45 -14.10 -5.62
C GLY A 184 16.92 -14.19 -5.56
N CYS A 185 16.17 -13.11 -5.83
CA CYS A 185 14.71 -13.13 -5.90
C CYS A 185 14.14 -13.17 -7.33
N VAL A 186 14.91 -12.73 -8.34
CA VAL A 186 14.49 -12.78 -9.76
C VAL A 186 14.18 -14.23 -10.16
N ASP A 187 15.17 -15.11 -10.04
CA ASP A 187 15.09 -16.53 -10.41
C ASP A 187 14.33 -17.42 -9.39
N LEU A 188 13.93 -16.84 -8.26
CA LEU A 188 13.24 -17.57 -7.20
C LEU A 188 11.77 -17.74 -7.55
N ASP A 189 11.44 -18.76 -8.34
CA ASP A 189 10.07 -19.20 -8.53
C ASP A 189 9.69 -20.27 -7.50
N LYS A 190 8.63 -19.99 -6.72
CA LYS A 190 8.15 -20.80 -5.60
C LYS A 190 6.63 -20.98 -5.62
N HIS A 191 5.98 -20.76 -6.76
CA HIS A 191 4.53 -20.89 -6.92
C HIS A 191 4.18 -22.23 -7.57
N TYR A 192 3.93 -23.22 -6.71
CA TYR A 192 3.43 -24.55 -7.06
C TYR A 192 2.13 -24.81 -6.28
#